data_AF-A0A6T7JUD7-F1
#
_entry.id   AF-A0A6T7JUD7-F1
#
_cell.length_a   1.000
_cell.length_b   1.000
_cell.length_c   1.000
_cell.angle_alpha   90.00
_cell.angle_beta   90.00
_cell.angle_gamma   90.00
#
_symmetry.space_group_name_H-M   'P 1'
#
loop_
_entity.id
_entity.type
_entity.pdbx_description
1 polymer ?
#
loop_
_entity_poly.entity_id
_entity_poly.type
_entity_poly.pdbx_seq_one_letter_code
_entity_poly.pdbx_strand_id
1 'polypeptide(L)'
;RRRRRPTMPSVRLLHVLAASVSAYHVPPPLGTARTRAAVHMVANLPKQKTGEVQWGELMDITGNRAISEASYAQQFEELFSREELHTSTPVAKPSNAAQSREPTAFRVAFSNVFATLMRSPFSKNRTWSSTDIGRLTYFAVAHLFGIGALFCFSWRNLISAFLMYVATGMGITYSFHRQLAHRSFRTPKWLEYTAAYCGAMAMQGGPIEWVSDHRYHHLHTETPLDPHSSYEGFYWSHLGWMLDEELYLRRCSDRRNVGDLEKQPFYRHLQKRYLYHLAAHFGLVYAVGGLPLVCWRFLGISLLLHVTWFVNSAAHLWGRQDYATGDQSRNNWWVGFLAFGEGWHNNHHAFEYSARHGLGKRQFDITWILIATLKRLGLATNVKLPTEAAKRRLAIRET
;
A
#
# COMPACT_ATOMS: atom_id res chain seq x y z
N ARG A 1 27.40 3.60 47.76
CA ARG A 1 27.71 3.48 46.31
C ARG A 1 27.64 2.02 45.88
N ARG A 2 26.56 1.56 45.24
CA ARG A 2 26.52 0.27 44.52
C ARG A 2 25.92 0.51 43.14
N ARG A 3 26.75 0.46 42.10
CA ARG A 3 26.34 0.55 40.68
C ARG A 3 25.62 -0.75 40.30
N ARG A 4 24.33 -0.68 39.95
CA ARG A 4 23.61 -1.78 39.31
C ARG A 4 24.00 -1.85 37.84
N ARG A 5 24.47 -3.02 37.36
CA ARG A 5 24.66 -3.32 35.94
C ARG A 5 23.29 -3.45 35.24
N PRO A 6 23.13 -3.05 33.97
CA PRO A 6 21.90 -3.32 33.24
C PRO A 6 21.85 -4.80 32.85
N THR A 7 20.76 -5.47 33.21
CA THR A 7 20.43 -6.84 32.79
C THR A 7 19.99 -6.83 31.33
N MET A 8 20.57 -7.70 30.49
CA MET A 8 20.15 -7.90 29.11
C MET A 8 18.68 -8.38 29.05
N PRO A 9 17.89 -7.99 28.04
CA PRO A 9 16.58 -8.57 27.80
C PRO A 9 16.72 -10.07 27.48
N SER A 10 15.81 -10.88 28.02
CA SER A 10 15.85 -12.34 27.90
C SER A 10 15.64 -12.79 26.44
N VAL A 11 16.28 -13.90 26.07
CA VAL A 11 16.21 -14.58 24.75
C VAL A 11 14.77 -14.82 24.26
N ARG A 12 13.78 -14.83 25.17
CA ARG A 12 12.34 -14.92 24.86
C ARG A 12 11.80 -13.72 24.08
N LEU A 13 12.27 -12.50 24.33
CA LEU A 13 11.81 -11.30 23.61
C LEU A 13 12.27 -11.32 22.14
N LEU A 14 13.48 -11.82 21.88
CA LEU A 14 14.03 -12.03 20.54
C LEU A 14 13.26 -13.12 19.76
N HIS A 15 12.78 -14.18 20.43
CA HIS A 15 11.96 -15.21 19.80
C HIS A 15 10.56 -14.71 19.44
N VAL A 16 9.95 -13.86 20.28
CA VAL A 16 8.65 -13.22 19.97
C VAL A 16 8.78 -12.25 18.80
N LEU A 17 9.87 -11.48 18.74
CA LEU A 17 10.17 -10.60 17.60
C LEU A 17 10.42 -11.39 16.31
N ALA A 18 11.16 -12.51 16.37
CA ALA A 18 11.41 -13.37 15.22
C ALA A 18 10.13 -14.06 14.71
N ALA A 19 9.25 -14.51 15.62
CA ALA A 19 7.95 -15.11 15.26
C ALA A 19 6.98 -14.08 14.64
N SER A 20 6.99 -12.84 15.12
CA SER A 20 6.14 -11.75 14.58
C SER A 20 6.60 -11.28 13.21
N VAL A 21 7.91 -11.34 12.94
CA VAL A 21 8.52 -10.94 11.66
C VAL A 21 8.35 -12.04 10.60
N SER A 22 8.32 -13.33 10.99
CA SER A 22 8.04 -14.46 10.08
C SER A 22 6.64 -14.42 9.44
N ALA A 23 5.69 -13.74 10.07
CA ALA A 23 4.32 -13.60 9.57
C ALA A 23 4.17 -12.59 8.42
N TYR A 24 5.24 -11.85 8.07
CA TYR A 24 5.25 -10.98 6.89
C TYR A 24 5.55 -11.76 5.60
N HIS A 25 5.92 -13.04 5.69
CA HIS A 25 6.14 -13.86 4.52
C HIS A 25 4.87 -14.63 4.21
N VAL A 26 4.11 -14.17 3.21
CA VAL A 26 3.23 -15.07 2.48
C VAL A 26 4.15 -16.16 1.90
N PRO A 27 4.02 -17.43 2.29
CA PRO A 27 4.85 -18.47 1.72
C PRO A 27 4.69 -18.47 0.19
N PRO A 28 5.73 -18.81 -0.60
CA PRO A 28 5.56 -19.01 -2.03
C PRO A 28 4.43 -20.02 -2.26
N PRO A 29 3.68 -19.92 -3.38
CA PRO A 29 2.51 -20.76 -3.61
C PRO A 29 2.90 -22.23 -3.44
N LEU A 30 2.40 -22.83 -2.36
CA LEU A 30 2.44 -24.27 -2.18
C LEU A 30 1.48 -24.84 -3.21
N GLY A 31 2.00 -25.62 -4.15
CA GLY A 31 1.23 -26.18 -5.26
C GLY A 31 -0.08 -26.81 -4.79
N THR A 32 -1.16 -26.46 -5.51
CA THR A 32 -2.48 -27.09 -5.74
C THR A 32 -3.22 -27.88 -4.65
N ALA A 33 -2.59 -28.36 -3.58
CA ALA A 33 -3.17 -29.27 -2.61
C ALA A 33 -3.84 -28.56 -1.41
N ARG A 34 -3.37 -27.38 -1.00
CA ARG A 34 -3.96 -26.62 0.13
C ARG A 34 -5.09 -25.68 -0.27
N THR A 35 -5.19 -25.32 -1.55
CA THR A 35 -6.29 -24.48 -2.09
C THR A 35 -7.65 -25.18 -1.96
N ARG A 36 -7.69 -26.51 -1.98
CA ARG A 36 -8.94 -27.29 -1.83
C ARG A 36 -9.52 -27.31 -0.42
N ALA A 37 -8.73 -27.05 0.63
CA ALA A 37 -9.21 -27.15 2.01
C ALA A 37 -9.91 -25.87 2.50
N ALA A 38 -9.60 -24.71 1.91
CA ALA A 38 -10.25 -23.43 2.25
C ALA A 38 -11.63 -23.26 1.59
N VAL A 39 -11.92 -24.04 0.53
CA VAL A 39 -13.18 -23.99 -0.24
C VAL A 39 -14.39 -24.56 0.52
N HIS A 40 -14.18 -25.31 1.61
CA HIS A 40 -15.27 -26.03 2.29
C HIS A 40 -15.99 -25.29 3.43
N MET A 41 -15.64 -24.03 3.77
CA MET A 41 -16.21 -23.34 4.94
C MET A 41 -17.08 -22.10 4.65
N VAL A 42 -17.51 -21.89 3.40
CA VAL A 42 -18.49 -20.84 3.05
C VAL A 42 -19.72 -21.47 2.41
N ALA A 43 -20.52 -22.14 3.23
CA ALA A 43 -21.87 -22.57 2.88
C ALA A 43 -22.80 -22.19 4.02
N ASN A 44 -23.33 -20.96 3.98
CA ASN A 44 -24.63 -20.54 4.55
C ASN A 44 -24.82 -19.02 4.40
N LEU A 45 -25.13 -18.57 3.19
CA LEU A 45 -25.79 -17.28 2.95
C LEU A 45 -27.01 -17.53 2.05
N PRO A 46 -28.16 -16.88 2.31
CA PRO A 46 -29.37 -17.06 1.51
C PRO A 46 -29.16 -16.51 0.09
N LYS A 47 -29.29 -17.38 -0.90
CA LYS A 47 -29.20 -17.03 -2.33
C LYS A 47 -30.39 -16.15 -2.73
N GLN A 48 -30.16 -14.86 -2.95
CA GLN A 48 -31.06 -14.04 -3.78
C GLN A 48 -30.64 -14.17 -5.25
N LYS A 49 -31.60 -14.45 -6.13
CA LYS A 49 -31.39 -14.48 -7.59
C LYS A 49 -31.12 -13.05 -8.07
N THR A 50 -29.89 -12.74 -8.44
CA THR A 50 -29.54 -11.54 -9.21
C THR A 50 -29.49 -11.90 -10.70
N GLY A 51 -30.12 -11.08 -11.53
CA GLY A 51 -30.12 -11.24 -12.99
C GLY A 51 -28.71 -11.07 -13.57
N GLU A 52 -28.41 -11.80 -14.64
CA GLU A 52 -27.14 -11.71 -15.37
C GLU A 52 -26.92 -10.29 -15.89
N VAL A 53 -25.90 -9.60 -15.37
CA VAL A 53 -25.36 -8.39 -15.98
C VAL A 53 -24.47 -8.81 -17.14
N GLN A 54 -24.90 -8.51 -18.37
CA GLN A 54 -24.07 -8.73 -19.56
C GLN A 54 -22.87 -7.78 -19.55
N TRP A 55 -21.68 -8.33 -19.40
CA TRP A 55 -20.40 -7.62 -19.54
C TRP A 55 -19.98 -7.57 -21.02
N GLY A 56 -20.63 -6.70 -21.80
CA GLY A 56 -20.33 -6.47 -23.21
C GLY A 56 -19.61 -5.14 -23.45
N GLU A 57 -18.43 -5.21 -24.11
CA GLU A 57 -17.74 -4.12 -24.82
C GLU A 57 -17.42 -2.83 -24.02
N LEU A 58 -16.34 -2.86 -23.22
CA LEU A 58 -15.86 -1.69 -22.46
C LEU A 58 -14.38 -1.38 -22.70
N MET A 59 -13.99 -1.18 -23.95
CA MET A 59 -12.72 -0.50 -24.26
C MET A 59 -12.93 0.58 -25.32
N ASP A 60 -13.33 1.77 -24.86
CA ASP A 60 -13.05 3.00 -25.60
C ASP A 60 -11.62 3.47 -25.25
N ILE A 61 -10.92 3.91 -26.27
CA ILE A 61 -9.51 4.32 -26.33
C ILE A 61 -9.26 5.61 -25.53
N THR A 62 -10.30 6.11 -24.83
CA THR A 62 -10.30 7.28 -23.95
C THR A 62 -10.06 6.96 -22.47
N GLY A 63 -10.06 5.69 -22.05
CA GLY A 63 -9.71 5.31 -20.67
C GLY A 63 -10.75 5.71 -19.62
N ASN A 64 -11.94 6.13 -20.03
CA ASN A 64 -13.12 6.09 -19.15
C ASN A 64 -13.46 4.62 -18.90
N ARG A 65 -12.87 4.03 -17.85
CA ARG A 65 -13.37 2.77 -17.31
C ARG A 65 -14.85 3.02 -16.99
N ALA A 66 -15.77 2.32 -17.66
CA ALA A 66 -17.18 2.59 -17.47
C ALA A 66 -17.54 2.52 -15.99
N ILE A 67 -18.29 3.53 -15.57
CA ILE A 67 -18.90 3.53 -14.26
C ILE A 67 -20.07 2.57 -14.34
N SER A 68 -20.04 1.54 -13.53
CA SER A 68 -21.13 0.60 -13.37
C SER A 68 -22.26 1.25 -12.57
N GLU A 69 -23.50 0.98 -12.98
CA GLU A 69 -24.69 1.31 -12.18
C GLU A 69 -24.82 0.43 -10.92
N ALA A 70 -24.07 -0.67 -10.85
CA ALA A 70 -23.98 -1.50 -9.67
C ALA A 70 -23.15 -0.81 -8.57
N SER A 71 -23.60 -0.97 -7.34
CA SER A 71 -22.87 -0.53 -6.15
C SER A 71 -21.60 -1.36 -5.93
N TYR A 72 -20.69 -0.87 -5.08
CA TYR A 72 -19.53 -1.65 -4.66
C TYR A 72 -19.96 -2.95 -3.96
N ALA A 73 -20.96 -2.86 -3.07
CA ALA A 73 -21.45 -4.01 -2.31
C ALA A 73 -22.04 -5.10 -3.24
N GLN A 74 -22.85 -4.71 -4.23
CA GLN A 74 -23.41 -5.64 -5.23
C GLN A 74 -22.31 -6.35 -6.02
N GLN A 75 -21.34 -5.59 -6.53
CA GLN A 75 -20.22 -6.16 -7.26
C GLN A 75 -19.38 -7.09 -6.37
N PHE A 76 -19.20 -6.75 -5.08
CA PHE A 76 -18.47 -7.60 -4.15
C PHE A 76 -19.19 -8.92 -3.94
N GLU A 77 -20.48 -8.91 -3.64
CA GLU A 77 -21.26 -10.16 -3.47
C GLU A 77 -21.21 -11.02 -4.75
N GLU A 78 -21.37 -10.41 -5.92
CA GLU A 78 -21.31 -11.14 -7.19
C GLU A 78 -19.93 -11.78 -7.41
N LEU A 79 -18.85 -11.01 -7.31
CA LEU A 79 -17.49 -11.49 -7.55
C LEU A 79 -17.09 -12.55 -6.53
N PHE A 80 -17.32 -12.28 -5.25
CA PHE A 80 -16.85 -13.14 -4.16
C PHE A 80 -17.72 -14.38 -3.94
N SER A 81 -18.90 -14.47 -4.58
CA SER A 81 -19.69 -15.70 -4.69
C SER A 81 -19.09 -16.76 -5.63
N ARG A 82 -18.17 -16.35 -6.52
CA ARG A 82 -17.49 -17.25 -7.46
C ARG A 82 -16.36 -18.01 -6.77
N GLU A 83 -16.15 -19.27 -7.17
CA GLU A 83 -15.06 -20.11 -6.65
C GLU A 83 -13.68 -19.55 -7.05
N GLU A 84 -13.53 -19.17 -8.32
CA GLU A 84 -12.32 -18.52 -8.84
C GLU A 84 -12.54 -17.03 -9.13
N LEU A 85 -11.55 -16.22 -8.76
CA LEU A 85 -11.50 -14.79 -9.07
C LEU A 85 -10.47 -14.53 -10.18
N HIS A 86 -10.90 -13.94 -11.28
CA HIS A 86 -10.00 -13.55 -12.38
C HIS A 86 -9.39 -12.16 -12.13
N THR A 87 -8.39 -12.10 -11.25
CA THR A 87 -7.76 -10.84 -10.81
C THR A 87 -6.95 -10.12 -11.88
N SER A 88 -6.67 -10.75 -13.03
CA SER A 88 -5.97 -10.11 -14.15
C SER A 88 -6.88 -9.27 -15.05
N THR A 89 -8.20 -9.41 -14.91
CA THR A 89 -9.18 -8.77 -15.81
C THR A 89 -9.79 -7.54 -15.15
N PRO A 90 -9.70 -6.34 -15.76
CA PRO A 90 -10.29 -5.13 -15.20
C PRO A 90 -11.79 -5.29 -14.89
N VAL A 91 -12.23 -4.70 -13.78
CA VAL A 91 -13.64 -4.60 -13.39
C VAL A 91 -14.10 -3.14 -13.56
N ALA A 92 -15.36 -2.96 -13.97
CA ALA A 92 -15.95 -1.62 -14.07
C ALA A 92 -16.04 -0.95 -12.68
N LYS A 93 -15.70 0.33 -12.60
CA LYS A 93 -15.70 1.05 -11.32
C LYS A 93 -17.14 1.26 -10.84
N PRO A 94 -17.48 1.00 -9.56
CA PRO A 94 -18.82 1.22 -9.05
C PRO A 94 -19.17 2.71 -8.99
N SER A 95 -20.47 3.02 -9.08
CA SER A 95 -20.98 4.37 -8.88
C SER A 95 -21.11 4.71 -7.39
N ASN A 96 -20.53 5.85 -6.96
CA ASN A 96 -20.73 6.35 -5.60
C ASN A 96 -22.22 6.65 -5.30
N ALA A 97 -22.98 7.06 -6.32
CA ALA A 97 -24.43 7.30 -6.19
C ALA A 97 -25.22 5.98 -6.08
N ALA A 98 -24.75 4.91 -6.73
CA ALA A 98 -25.30 3.57 -6.51
C ALA A 98 -24.99 3.09 -5.09
N GLN A 99 -23.74 3.27 -4.64
CA GLN A 99 -23.34 2.90 -3.28
C GLN A 99 -24.12 3.66 -2.21
N SER A 100 -24.45 4.95 -2.41
CA SER A 100 -25.22 5.71 -1.44
C SER A 100 -26.65 5.20 -1.23
N ARG A 101 -27.15 4.34 -2.13
CA ARG A 101 -28.48 3.71 -2.04
C ARG A 101 -28.45 2.36 -1.31
N GLU A 102 -27.27 1.81 -1.02
CA GLU A 102 -27.15 0.55 -0.28
C GLU A 102 -27.63 0.71 1.17
N PRO A 103 -28.45 -0.20 1.71
CA PRO A 103 -28.96 -0.09 3.09
C PRO A 103 -27.88 -0.04 4.16
N THR A 104 -26.73 -0.65 3.89
CA THR A 104 -25.58 -0.73 4.81
C THR A 104 -24.56 0.39 4.59
N ALA A 105 -24.78 1.28 3.60
CA ALA A 105 -23.85 2.34 3.31
C ALA A 105 -23.87 3.43 4.38
N PHE A 106 -22.68 3.90 4.73
CA PHE A 106 -22.48 5.07 5.57
C PHE A 106 -21.60 6.08 4.86
N ARG A 107 -21.86 7.37 5.08
CA ARG A 107 -21.01 8.43 4.55
C ARG A 107 -19.74 8.51 5.40
N VAL A 108 -18.58 8.44 4.76
CA VAL A 108 -17.30 8.59 5.47
C VAL A 108 -17.18 10.03 5.99
N ALA A 109 -16.70 10.18 7.24
CA ALA A 109 -16.59 11.48 7.89
C ALA A 109 -15.83 12.49 7.02
N PHE A 110 -16.41 13.70 6.88
CA PHE A 110 -15.84 14.80 6.08
C PHE A 110 -15.57 14.48 4.60
N SER A 111 -16.22 13.45 4.05
CA SER A 111 -16.08 13.01 2.67
C SER A 111 -17.44 12.96 1.96
N ASN A 112 -17.42 12.90 0.62
CA ASN A 112 -18.60 12.58 -0.19
C ASN A 112 -18.65 11.10 -0.59
N VAL A 113 -17.70 10.29 -0.13
CA VAL A 113 -17.66 8.85 -0.39
C VAL A 113 -18.63 8.12 0.55
N PHE A 114 -19.46 7.26 -0.01
CA PHE A 114 -20.30 6.31 0.72
C PHE A 114 -19.58 4.96 0.75
N ALA A 115 -19.48 4.36 1.92
CA ALA A 115 -18.78 3.11 2.12
C ALA A 115 -19.68 2.06 2.77
N THR A 116 -19.41 0.79 2.50
CA THR A 116 -19.98 -0.36 3.22
C THR A 116 -18.84 -1.24 3.68
N LEU A 117 -18.80 -1.54 4.97
CA LEU A 117 -17.79 -2.43 5.53
C LEU A 117 -18.16 -3.88 5.22
N MET A 118 -17.54 -4.48 4.20
CA MET A 118 -17.86 -5.85 3.77
C MET A 118 -17.39 -6.90 4.78
N ARG A 119 -16.27 -6.66 5.46
CA ARG A 119 -15.82 -7.48 6.59
C ARG A 119 -15.62 -6.65 7.85
N SER A 120 -16.37 -7.00 8.90
CA SER A 120 -16.21 -6.35 10.20
C SER A 120 -14.92 -6.82 10.90
N PRO A 121 -14.05 -5.91 11.37
CA PRO A 121 -12.81 -6.27 12.06
C PRO A 121 -13.06 -6.94 13.42
N PHE A 122 -14.24 -6.74 13.99
CA PHE A 122 -14.65 -7.29 15.30
C PHE A 122 -15.72 -8.37 15.17
N SER A 123 -15.92 -8.92 13.96
CA SER A 123 -16.86 -10.05 13.80
C SER A 123 -16.42 -11.22 14.68
N LYS A 124 -17.31 -11.67 15.57
CA LYS A 124 -17.07 -12.84 16.43
C LYS A 124 -16.82 -14.13 15.64
N ASN A 125 -17.26 -14.16 14.37
CA ASN A 125 -17.11 -15.30 13.48
C ASN A 125 -15.83 -15.21 12.62
N ARG A 126 -14.99 -14.19 12.83
CA ARG A 126 -13.75 -14.03 12.08
C ARG A 126 -12.65 -14.94 12.64
N THR A 127 -12.12 -15.80 11.79
CA THR A 127 -10.92 -16.59 12.09
C THR A 127 -9.68 -15.74 11.83
N TRP A 128 -8.80 -15.62 12.83
CA TRP A 128 -7.52 -14.92 12.69
C TRP A 128 -6.45 -15.91 12.25
N SER A 129 -5.83 -15.68 11.09
CA SER A 129 -4.71 -16.48 10.63
C SER A 129 -3.44 -16.18 11.45
N SER A 130 -2.42 -17.05 11.34
CA SER A 130 -1.10 -16.76 11.92
C SER A 130 -0.46 -15.52 11.30
N THR A 131 -0.74 -15.25 10.03
CA THR A 131 -0.30 -14.04 9.32
C THR A 131 -0.95 -12.80 9.90
N ASP A 132 -2.27 -12.81 10.15
CA ASP A 132 -2.99 -11.67 10.74
C ASP A 132 -2.48 -11.37 12.14
N ILE A 133 -2.32 -12.41 12.97
CA ILE A 133 -1.79 -12.27 14.34
C ILE A 133 -0.39 -11.69 14.31
N GLY A 134 0.47 -12.16 13.40
CA GLY A 134 1.84 -11.66 13.33
C GLY A 134 1.94 -10.25 12.76
N ARG A 135 1.11 -9.87 11.77
CA ARG A 135 0.99 -8.47 11.30
C ARG A 135 0.49 -7.55 12.41
N LEU A 136 -0.55 -7.95 13.14
CA LEU A 136 -1.05 -7.21 14.29
C LEU A 136 0.02 -7.06 15.38
N THR A 137 0.77 -8.13 15.67
CA THR A 137 1.85 -8.12 16.65
C THR A 137 2.98 -7.20 16.20
N TYR A 138 3.36 -7.25 14.92
CA TYR A 138 4.35 -6.34 14.33
C TYR A 138 3.91 -4.87 14.50
N PHE A 139 2.68 -4.54 14.12
CA PHE A 139 2.17 -3.18 14.28
C PHE A 139 2.19 -2.78 15.75
N ALA A 140 1.68 -3.61 16.66
CA ALA A 140 1.70 -3.31 18.10
C ALA A 140 3.13 -3.07 18.62
N VAL A 141 4.09 -3.93 18.28
CA VAL A 141 5.49 -3.79 18.67
C VAL A 141 6.10 -2.50 18.14
N ALA A 142 5.92 -2.20 16.84
CA ALA A 142 6.46 -0.99 16.24
C ALA A 142 5.95 0.27 16.94
N HIS A 143 4.65 0.34 17.22
CA HIS A 143 4.05 1.48 17.91
C HIS A 143 4.46 1.56 19.38
N LEU A 144 4.53 0.44 20.10
CA LEU A 144 4.95 0.42 21.51
C LEU A 144 6.42 0.85 21.66
N PHE A 145 7.32 0.36 20.81
CA PHE A 145 8.72 0.82 20.79
C PHE A 145 8.82 2.28 20.32
N GLY A 146 7.99 2.70 19.37
CA GLY A 146 7.90 4.09 18.92
C GLY A 146 7.49 5.04 20.05
N ILE A 147 6.49 4.67 20.86
CA ILE A 147 6.12 5.39 22.08
C ILE A 147 7.27 5.38 23.09
N GLY A 148 7.98 4.25 23.21
CA GLY A 148 9.21 4.13 23.98
C GLY A 148 10.28 5.16 23.65
N ALA A 149 10.32 5.66 22.40
CA ALA A 149 11.27 6.70 21.97
C ALA A 149 11.10 8.01 22.74
N LEU A 150 9.86 8.34 23.14
CA LEU A 150 9.52 9.55 23.90
C LEU A 150 10.19 9.59 25.28
N PHE A 151 10.52 8.42 25.83
CA PHE A 151 11.19 8.29 27.14
C PHE A 151 12.72 8.23 27.04
N CYS A 152 13.29 8.22 25.83
CA CYS A 152 14.73 8.13 25.61
C CYS A 152 15.22 9.14 24.57
N PHE A 153 14.74 10.38 24.71
CA PHE A 153 15.08 11.48 23.81
C PHE A 153 16.58 11.78 23.75
N SER A 154 17.07 12.00 22.54
CA SER A 154 18.40 12.54 22.26
C SER A 154 18.39 13.12 20.85
N TRP A 155 19.03 14.28 20.66
CA TRP A 155 19.21 14.88 19.33
C TRP A 155 19.85 13.90 18.34
N ARG A 156 20.82 13.10 18.79
CA ARG A 156 21.46 12.07 17.96
C ARG A 156 20.44 11.05 17.46
N ASN A 157 19.55 10.57 18.33
CA ASN A 157 18.55 9.57 17.98
C ASN A 157 17.47 10.16 17.06
N LEU A 158 17.02 11.38 17.34
CA LEU A 158 16.06 12.11 16.51
C LEU A 158 16.60 12.31 15.09
N ILE A 159 17.82 12.83 14.95
CA ILE A 159 18.46 13.05 13.64
C ILE A 159 18.64 11.72 12.91
N SER A 160 19.13 10.68 13.60
CA SER A 160 19.30 9.36 13.00
C SER A 160 17.97 8.77 12.51
N ALA A 161 16.91 8.87 13.32
CA ALA A 161 15.57 8.43 12.94
C ALA A 161 15.02 9.22 11.75
N PHE A 162 15.22 10.53 11.73
CA PHE A 162 14.82 11.38 10.61
C PHE A 162 15.56 11.02 9.31
N LEU A 163 16.88 10.82 9.35
CA LEU A 163 17.65 10.41 8.18
C LEU A 163 17.20 9.04 7.65
N MET A 164 16.97 8.07 8.56
CA MET A 164 16.42 6.77 8.19
C MET A 164 15.00 6.89 7.63
N TYR A 165 14.15 7.75 8.22
CA TYR A 165 12.80 8.03 7.74
C TYR A 165 12.82 8.55 6.30
N VAL A 166 13.66 9.55 6.00
CA VAL A 166 13.82 10.08 4.64
C VAL A 166 14.36 9.02 3.69
N ALA A 167 15.39 8.27 4.08
CA ALA A 167 15.96 7.23 3.22
C ALA A 167 14.95 6.13 2.88
N THR A 168 14.23 5.61 3.88
CA THR A 168 13.23 4.56 3.65
C THR A 168 11.97 5.10 2.96
N GLY A 169 11.56 6.34 3.25
CA GLY A 169 10.46 7.02 2.56
C GLY A 169 10.75 7.28 1.09
N MET A 170 11.97 7.68 0.74
CA MET A 170 12.42 7.73 -0.66
C MET A 170 12.47 6.33 -1.27
N GLY A 171 12.89 5.31 -0.53
CA GLY A 171 12.84 3.92 -0.99
C GLY A 171 11.43 3.47 -1.41
N ILE A 172 10.38 3.93 -0.72
CA ILE A 172 9.00 3.69 -1.13
C ILE A 172 8.61 4.56 -2.32
N THR A 173 8.71 5.88 -2.19
CA THR A 173 8.15 6.84 -3.16
C THR A 173 8.95 6.91 -4.47
N TYR A 174 10.27 7.07 -4.40
CA TYR A 174 11.16 7.11 -5.56
C TYR A 174 11.28 5.71 -6.20
N SER A 175 11.53 4.68 -5.39
CA SER A 175 11.83 3.34 -5.90
C SER A 175 10.57 2.48 -6.08
N PHE A 176 9.98 1.96 -5.00
CA PHE A 176 8.88 0.97 -5.13
C PHE A 176 7.73 1.51 -5.98
N HIS A 177 7.33 2.75 -5.74
CA HIS A 177 6.22 3.38 -6.43
C HIS A 177 6.58 3.82 -7.87
N ARG A 178 7.33 4.91 -8.01
CA ARG A 178 7.53 5.55 -9.33
C ARG A 178 8.47 4.76 -10.24
N GLN A 179 9.53 4.16 -9.70
CA GLN A 179 10.51 3.43 -10.50
C GLN A 179 10.07 2.01 -10.82
N LEU A 180 9.66 1.23 -9.82
CA LEU A 180 9.39 -0.21 -9.99
C LEU A 180 7.95 -0.48 -10.40
N ALA A 181 6.96 0.11 -9.74
CA ALA A 181 5.56 -0.13 -10.08
C ALA A 181 5.17 0.53 -11.40
N HIS A 182 5.44 1.81 -11.55
CA HIS A 182 5.00 2.60 -12.72
C HIS A 182 6.02 2.72 -13.85
N ARG A 183 7.30 2.37 -13.58
CA ARG A 183 8.38 2.49 -14.57
C ARG A 183 8.42 3.89 -15.20
N SER A 184 8.28 4.91 -14.35
CA SER A 184 8.18 6.31 -14.77
C SER A 184 9.52 6.89 -15.23
N PHE A 185 10.63 6.22 -14.90
CA PHE A 185 11.99 6.55 -15.32
C PHE A 185 12.90 5.32 -15.17
N ARG A 186 14.14 5.41 -15.65
CA ARG A 186 15.18 4.39 -15.48
C ARG A 186 16.44 5.00 -14.85
N THR A 187 17.16 4.23 -14.05
CA THR A 187 18.49 4.59 -13.52
C THR A 187 19.46 3.42 -13.68
N PRO A 188 20.78 3.64 -13.52
CA PRO A 188 21.74 2.56 -13.37
C PRO A 188 21.35 1.59 -12.25
N LYS A 189 21.68 0.30 -12.42
CA LYS A 189 21.24 -0.76 -11.51
C LYS A 189 21.72 -0.61 -10.08
N TRP A 190 22.91 -0.07 -9.87
CA TRP A 190 23.39 0.20 -8.51
C TRP A 190 22.44 1.18 -7.78
N LEU A 191 21.97 2.23 -8.45
CA LEU A 191 21.08 3.24 -7.85
C LEU A 191 19.66 2.68 -7.66
N GLU A 192 19.15 1.95 -8.65
CA GLU A 192 17.85 1.25 -8.55
C GLU A 192 17.85 0.27 -7.36
N TYR A 193 18.87 -0.57 -7.24
CA TYR A 193 18.97 -1.58 -6.18
C TYR A 193 19.24 -0.95 -4.80
N THR A 194 20.07 0.10 -4.71
CA THR A 194 20.27 0.82 -3.44
C THR A 194 18.95 1.45 -2.97
N ALA A 195 18.23 2.15 -3.84
CA ALA A 195 16.95 2.76 -3.47
C ALA A 195 15.90 1.71 -3.08
N ALA A 196 15.83 0.59 -3.81
CA ALA A 196 14.94 -0.52 -3.46
C ALA A 196 15.31 -1.19 -2.14
N TYR A 197 16.61 -1.30 -1.82
CA TYR A 197 17.05 -1.81 -0.52
C TYR A 197 16.63 -0.89 0.62
N CYS A 198 16.76 0.44 0.45
CA CYS A 198 16.22 1.41 1.41
C CYS A 198 14.69 1.24 1.59
N GLY A 199 13.94 1.00 0.50
CA GLY A 199 12.50 0.74 0.54
C GLY A 199 12.15 -0.52 1.34
N ALA A 200 12.91 -1.59 1.16
CA ALA A 200 12.73 -2.82 1.95
C ALA A 200 12.95 -2.59 3.46
N MET A 201 13.82 -1.65 3.85
CA MET A 201 14.01 -1.30 5.25
C MET A 201 12.85 -0.46 5.83
N ALA A 202 11.91 0.03 5.01
CA ALA A 202 10.70 0.70 5.46
C ALA A 202 9.71 -0.24 6.17
N MET A 203 9.91 -1.56 6.08
CA MET A 203 9.06 -2.60 6.67
C MET A 203 7.61 -2.61 6.13
N GLN A 204 7.44 -2.32 4.85
CA GLN A 204 6.14 -2.37 4.16
C GLN A 204 6.01 -3.59 3.23
N GLY A 205 6.87 -4.59 3.40
CA GLY A 205 6.97 -5.75 2.52
C GLY A 205 8.14 -5.67 1.55
N GLY A 206 8.41 -6.80 0.90
CA GLY A 206 9.43 -6.88 -0.13
C GLY A 206 8.98 -6.17 -1.41
N PRO A 207 9.92 -5.74 -2.27
CA PRO A 207 9.59 -5.02 -3.51
C PRO A 207 8.66 -5.80 -4.44
N ILE A 208 8.78 -7.13 -4.51
CA ILE A 208 7.93 -7.97 -5.37
C ILE A 208 6.47 -7.93 -4.91
N GLU A 209 6.23 -8.10 -3.60
CA GLU A 209 4.89 -8.06 -3.01
C GLU A 209 4.28 -6.66 -3.10
N TRP A 210 5.01 -5.65 -2.64
CA TRP A 210 4.52 -4.26 -2.63
C TRP A 210 4.16 -3.77 -4.03
N VAL A 211 5.02 -4.03 -5.02
CA VAL A 211 4.78 -3.60 -6.41
C VAL A 211 3.61 -4.37 -7.03
N SER A 212 3.44 -5.65 -6.68
CA SER A 212 2.34 -6.48 -7.16
C SER A 212 1.00 -6.00 -6.61
N ASP A 213 0.92 -5.75 -5.30
CA ASP A 213 -0.27 -5.21 -4.64
C ASP A 213 -0.62 -3.83 -5.21
N HIS A 214 0.38 -2.96 -5.40
CA HIS A 214 0.17 -1.63 -5.97
C HIS A 214 -0.30 -1.65 -7.43
N ARG A 215 0.21 -2.56 -8.25
CA ARG A 215 -0.26 -2.76 -9.63
C ARG A 215 -1.70 -3.27 -9.66
N TYR A 216 -2.11 -4.14 -8.73
CA TYR A 216 -3.53 -4.53 -8.60
C TYR A 216 -4.40 -3.39 -8.11
N HIS A 217 -3.93 -2.59 -7.16
CA HIS A 217 -4.64 -1.39 -6.75
C HIS A 217 -4.94 -0.49 -7.96
N HIS A 218 -3.97 -0.19 -8.83
CA HIS A 218 -4.22 0.60 -10.04
C HIS A 218 -5.13 -0.09 -11.06
N LEU A 219 -5.00 -1.39 -11.25
CA LEU A 219 -5.86 -2.15 -12.15
C LEU A 219 -7.33 -2.13 -11.70
N HIS A 220 -7.55 -2.16 -10.38
CA HIS A 220 -8.84 -2.40 -9.76
C HIS A 220 -9.34 -1.26 -8.89
N THR A 221 -8.72 -0.08 -8.93
CA THR A 221 -8.96 1.01 -7.98
C THR A 221 -10.45 1.25 -7.76
N GLU A 222 -10.87 1.23 -6.50
CA GLU A 222 -12.27 1.37 -6.06
C GLU A 222 -13.26 0.27 -6.49
N THR A 223 -12.78 -0.84 -7.06
CA THR A 223 -13.60 -2.05 -7.30
C THR A 223 -13.41 -3.04 -6.17
N PRO A 224 -14.26 -4.07 -6.03
CA PRO A 224 -14.11 -5.10 -5.01
C PRO A 224 -12.80 -5.89 -5.05
N LEU A 225 -12.03 -5.82 -6.15
CA LEU A 225 -10.72 -6.44 -6.30
C LEU A 225 -9.56 -5.53 -5.84
N ASP A 226 -9.81 -4.26 -5.55
CA ASP A 226 -8.83 -3.37 -4.94
C ASP A 226 -8.51 -3.84 -3.51
N PRO A 227 -7.25 -4.12 -3.16
CA PRO A 227 -6.88 -4.51 -1.80
C PRO A 227 -7.37 -3.53 -0.75
N HIS A 228 -7.30 -2.23 -1.01
CA HIS A 228 -7.54 -1.17 -0.02
C HIS A 228 -8.57 -0.13 -0.49
N SER A 229 -9.63 -0.60 -1.15
CA SER A 229 -10.75 0.23 -1.63
C SER A 229 -11.29 1.17 -0.55
N SER A 230 -11.51 2.44 -0.91
CA SER A 230 -12.11 3.43 -0.02
C SER A 230 -13.62 3.21 0.19
N TYR A 231 -14.26 2.43 -0.70
CA TYR A 231 -15.64 1.98 -0.54
C TYR A 231 -15.86 1.00 0.63
N GLU A 232 -14.80 0.50 1.25
CA GLU A 232 -14.88 -0.23 2.54
C GLU A 232 -14.57 0.66 3.76
N GLY A 233 -14.37 1.96 3.51
CA GLY A 233 -14.21 2.98 4.53
C GLY A 233 -12.76 3.25 4.93
N PHE A 234 -12.60 4.25 5.78
CA PHE A 234 -11.28 4.73 6.23
C PHE A 234 -10.48 3.62 6.94
N TYR A 235 -11.10 2.87 7.85
CA TYR A 235 -10.40 1.80 8.57
C TYR A 235 -9.83 0.74 7.62
N TRP A 236 -10.64 0.27 6.67
CA TRP A 236 -10.22 -0.76 5.73
C TRP A 236 -9.07 -0.28 4.86
N SER A 237 -9.24 0.86 4.18
CA SER A 237 -8.22 1.46 3.30
C SER A 237 -6.94 1.87 4.03
N HIS A 238 -7.02 2.23 5.32
CA HIS A 238 -5.85 2.63 6.11
C HIS A 238 -5.07 1.42 6.69
N LEU A 239 -5.75 0.43 7.25
CA LEU A 239 -5.10 -0.66 7.98
C LEU A 239 -5.78 -2.02 7.82
N GLY A 240 -7.12 -2.03 7.77
CA GLY A 240 -7.93 -3.26 7.86
C GLY A 240 -7.57 -4.30 6.79
N TRP A 241 -7.28 -3.86 5.57
CA TRP A 241 -6.92 -4.75 4.46
C TRP A 241 -5.68 -5.63 4.72
N MET A 242 -4.72 -5.13 5.51
CA MET A 242 -3.52 -5.90 5.88
C MET A 242 -3.81 -6.91 6.98
N LEU A 243 -4.86 -6.71 7.77
CA LEU A 243 -5.23 -7.56 8.90
C LEU A 243 -6.24 -8.63 8.51
N ASP A 244 -6.49 -8.85 7.22
CA ASP A 244 -7.38 -9.87 6.66
C ASP A 244 -6.67 -10.71 5.58
N GLU A 245 -5.89 -11.72 5.99
CA GLU A 245 -5.13 -12.57 5.06
C GLU A 245 -6.05 -13.26 4.04
N GLU A 246 -7.21 -13.76 4.47
CA GLU A 246 -8.13 -14.48 3.59
C GLU A 246 -8.58 -13.61 2.41
N LEU A 247 -9.10 -12.42 2.69
CA LEU A 247 -9.57 -11.50 1.65
C LEU A 247 -8.39 -10.93 0.84
N TYR A 248 -7.26 -10.66 1.50
CA TYR A 248 -6.03 -10.24 0.84
C TYR A 248 -5.56 -11.26 -0.21
N LEU A 249 -5.50 -12.55 0.14
CA LEU A 249 -5.07 -13.60 -0.77
C LEU A 249 -6.04 -13.76 -1.94
N ARG A 250 -7.36 -13.63 -1.71
CA ARG A 250 -8.35 -13.64 -2.79
C ARG A 250 -8.14 -12.51 -3.81
N ARG A 251 -7.68 -11.33 -3.37
CA ARG A 251 -7.45 -10.16 -4.24
C ARG A 251 -6.07 -10.15 -4.89
N CYS A 252 -5.02 -10.52 -4.15
CA CYS A 252 -3.63 -10.18 -4.50
C CYS A 252 -2.67 -11.39 -4.55
N SER A 253 -3.13 -12.63 -4.39
CA SER A 253 -2.22 -13.79 -4.36
C SER A 253 -1.48 -14.05 -5.69
N ASP A 254 -2.07 -13.67 -6.82
CA ASP A 254 -1.46 -13.88 -8.14
C ASP A 254 -0.32 -12.89 -8.41
N ARG A 255 0.93 -13.35 -8.45
CA ARG A 255 2.12 -12.49 -8.68
C ARG A 255 2.56 -12.37 -10.13
N ARG A 256 1.77 -12.84 -11.11
CA ARG A 256 2.12 -12.74 -12.54
C ARG A 256 2.32 -11.30 -13.03
N ASN A 257 1.68 -10.33 -12.36
CA ASN A 257 1.80 -8.92 -12.67
C ASN A 257 3.18 -8.30 -12.34
N VAL A 258 4.14 -9.05 -11.76
CA VAL A 258 5.50 -8.58 -11.39
C VAL A 258 6.65 -9.44 -11.95
N GLY A 259 6.40 -10.16 -13.04
CA GLY A 259 7.44 -10.99 -13.68
C GLY A 259 8.72 -10.24 -14.12
N ASP A 260 8.68 -8.92 -14.25
CA ASP A 260 9.86 -8.08 -14.49
C ASP A 260 10.82 -7.97 -13.28
N LEU A 261 10.28 -8.03 -12.05
CA LEU A 261 11.08 -8.03 -10.83
C LEU A 261 11.57 -9.45 -10.52
N GLU A 262 10.71 -10.47 -10.71
CA GLU A 262 11.05 -11.88 -10.44
C GLU A 262 12.21 -12.39 -11.30
N LYS A 263 12.36 -11.87 -12.52
CA LYS A 263 13.50 -12.19 -13.41
C LYS A 263 14.85 -11.69 -12.87
N GLN A 264 14.86 -10.74 -11.93
CA GLN A 264 16.09 -10.14 -11.42
C GLN A 264 16.58 -10.87 -10.16
N PRO A 265 17.82 -11.40 -10.12
CA PRO A 265 18.36 -12.13 -8.97
C PRO A 265 18.37 -11.30 -7.67
N PHE A 266 18.59 -9.98 -7.77
CA PHE A 266 18.59 -9.08 -6.63
C PHE A 266 17.25 -9.11 -5.87
N TYR A 267 16.12 -8.94 -6.56
CA TYR A 267 14.81 -8.92 -5.92
C TYR A 267 14.41 -10.28 -5.36
N ARG A 268 14.73 -11.38 -6.05
CA ARG A 268 14.53 -12.73 -5.53
C ARG A 268 15.35 -12.99 -4.26
N HIS A 269 16.61 -12.54 -4.23
CA HIS A 269 17.45 -12.64 -3.04
C HIS A 269 16.84 -11.85 -1.88
N LEU A 270 16.49 -10.59 -2.12
CA LEU A 270 15.93 -9.71 -1.10
C LEU A 270 14.61 -10.26 -0.55
N GLN A 271 13.71 -10.80 -1.38
CA GLN A 271 12.48 -11.45 -0.94
C GLN A 271 12.76 -12.70 -0.10
N LYS A 272 13.65 -13.59 -0.56
CA LYS A 272 13.99 -14.83 0.14
C LYS A 272 14.71 -14.60 1.47
N ARG A 273 15.46 -13.50 1.59
CA ARG A 273 16.30 -13.17 2.75
C ARG A 273 15.81 -11.95 3.54
N TYR A 274 14.57 -11.51 3.30
CA TYR A 274 14.02 -10.27 3.83
C TYR A 274 14.22 -10.13 5.35
N LEU A 275 13.91 -11.19 6.12
CA LEU A 275 14.04 -11.16 7.58
C LEU A 275 15.50 -11.09 8.05
N TYR A 276 16.45 -11.65 7.30
CA TYR A 276 17.87 -11.53 7.62
C TYR A 276 18.37 -10.10 7.40
N HIS A 277 17.89 -9.42 6.34
CA HIS A 277 18.21 -8.01 6.13
C HIS A 277 17.62 -7.11 7.21
N LEU A 278 16.38 -7.36 7.63
CA LEU A 278 15.77 -6.65 8.76
C LEU A 278 16.53 -6.90 10.07
N ALA A 279 16.89 -8.16 10.36
CA ALA A 279 17.66 -8.51 11.55
C ALA A 279 19.04 -7.84 11.54
N ALA A 280 19.74 -7.83 10.40
CA ALA A 280 21.02 -7.14 10.24
C ALA A 280 20.87 -5.62 10.42
N HIS A 281 19.83 -5.01 9.85
CA HIS A 281 19.53 -3.58 10.02
C HIS A 281 19.31 -3.23 11.49
N PHE A 282 18.43 -3.93 12.19
CA PHE A 282 18.17 -3.66 13.60
C PHE A 282 19.36 -4.03 14.51
N GLY A 283 20.14 -5.05 14.15
CA GLY A 283 21.40 -5.37 14.80
C GLY A 283 22.41 -4.22 14.70
N LEU A 284 22.53 -3.60 13.52
CA LEU A 284 23.37 -2.42 13.32
C LEU A 284 22.85 -1.19 14.09
N VAL A 285 21.54 -0.91 14.01
CA VAL A 285 20.91 0.18 14.76
C VAL A 285 21.16 0.01 16.27
N TYR A 286 21.01 -1.20 16.79
CA TYR A 286 21.30 -1.51 18.20
C TYR A 286 22.79 -1.37 18.52
N ALA A 287 23.69 -1.87 17.67
CA ALA A 287 25.13 -1.75 17.89
C ALA A 287 25.59 -0.29 17.94
N VAL A 288 24.99 0.58 17.12
CA VAL A 288 25.34 2.01 17.04
C VAL A 288 24.79 2.81 18.21
N GLY A 289 23.52 2.61 18.59
CA GLY A 289 22.83 3.49 19.54
C GLY A 289 22.02 2.80 20.63
N GLY A 290 22.18 1.48 20.78
CA GLY A 290 21.48 0.66 21.76
C GLY A 290 19.97 0.64 21.58
N LEU A 291 19.28 0.22 22.63
CA LEU A 291 17.82 0.17 22.69
C LEU A 291 17.17 1.56 22.43
N PRO A 292 17.70 2.69 22.92
CA PRO A 292 17.13 4.00 22.60
C PRO A 292 17.03 4.26 21.10
N LEU A 293 18.11 4.01 20.34
CA LEU A 293 18.08 4.24 18.90
C LEU A 293 17.14 3.27 18.17
N VAL A 294 16.97 2.04 18.68
CA VAL A 294 15.96 1.10 18.17
C VAL A 294 14.54 1.63 18.38
N CYS A 295 14.21 2.16 19.56
CA CYS A 295 12.92 2.81 19.83
C CYS A 295 12.67 3.97 18.85
N TRP A 296 13.68 4.83 18.64
CA TRP A 296 13.62 5.93 17.68
C TRP A 296 13.49 5.47 16.23
N ARG A 297 14.14 4.35 15.85
CA ARG A 297 13.95 3.73 14.53
C ARG A 297 12.49 3.28 14.35
N PHE A 298 11.90 2.65 15.37
CA PHE A 298 10.50 2.24 15.35
C PHE A 298 9.52 3.41 15.32
N LEU A 299 9.82 4.53 16.02
CA LEU A 299 9.03 5.76 15.88
C LEU A 299 9.00 6.23 14.42
N GLY A 300 10.17 6.28 13.76
CA GLY A 300 10.27 6.61 12.34
C GLY A 300 9.49 5.64 11.44
N ILE A 301 9.52 4.34 11.73
CA ILE A 301 8.74 3.32 10.99
C ILE A 301 7.25 3.56 11.17
N SER A 302 6.76 3.68 12.40
CA SER A 302 5.34 3.92 12.69
C SER A 302 4.81 5.17 12.00
N LEU A 303 5.58 6.27 12.04
CA LEU A 303 5.21 7.50 11.31
C LEU A 303 5.15 7.25 9.80
N LEU A 304 6.14 6.55 9.23
CA LEU A 304 6.19 6.27 7.79
C LEU A 304 5.06 5.34 7.34
N LEU A 305 4.70 4.34 8.14
CA LEU A 305 3.56 3.46 7.92
C LEU A 305 2.29 4.29 7.78
N HIS A 306 1.94 5.08 8.79
CA HIS A 306 0.73 5.91 8.75
C HIS A 306 0.73 6.92 7.60
N VAL A 307 1.86 7.57 7.33
CA VAL A 307 1.99 8.49 6.18
C VAL A 307 1.72 7.77 4.85
N THR A 308 2.20 6.54 4.70
CA THR A 308 1.93 5.75 3.49
C THR A 308 0.48 5.30 3.44
N TRP A 309 -0.09 4.84 4.55
CA TRP A 309 -1.48 4.42 4.64
C TRP A 309 -2.48 5.57 4.41
N PHE A 310 -2.10 6.80 4.74
CA PHE A 310 -2.87 7.99 4.38
C PHE A 310 -2.95 8.22 2.88
N VAL A 311 -2.00 7.73 2.07
CA VAL A 311 -2.12 7.77 0.61
C VAL A 311 -3.31 6.90 0.17
N ASN A 312 -3.42 5.69 0.71
CA ASN A 312 -4.53 4.77 0.39
C ASN A 312 -5.89 5.26 0.92
N SER A 313 -5.90 5.88 2.11
CA SER A 313 -7.13 6.27 2.81
C SER A 313 -7.47 7.75 2.62
N ALA A 314 -6.71 8.65 3.26
CA ALA A 314 -6.97 10.09 3.21
C ALA A 314 -6.95 10.65 1.77
N ALA A 315 -6.04 10.19 0.91
CA ALA A 315 -5.97 10.64 -0.48
C ALA A 315 -7.00 9.97 -1.41
N HIS A 316 -7.84 9.06 -0.90
CA HIS A 316 -9.05 8.60 -1.58
C HIS A 316 -10.34 9.15 -0.95
N LEU A 317 -10.27 9.78 0.22
CA LEU A 317 -11.47 10.25 0.93
C LEU A 317 -11.57 11.78 0.97
N TRP A 318 -10.43 12.48 1.06
CA TRP A 318 -10.38 13.92 1.32
C TRP A 318 -9.43 14.64 0.35
N GLY A 319 -9.84 15.82 -0.10
CA GLY A 319 -9.06 16.65 -1.02
C GLY A 319 -9.82 16.99 -2.30
N ARG A 320 -9.08 17.43 -3.32
CA ARG A 320 -9.61 17.96 -4.58
C ARG A 320 -9.40 16.97 -5.72
N GLN A 321 -10.36 16.86 -6.64
CA GLN A 321 -10.17 16.15 -7.91
C GLN A 321 -9.97 17.19 -9.00
N ASP A 322 -8.80 17.18 -9.63
CA ASP A 322 -8.44 18.04 -10.75
C ASP A 322 -8.67 17.34 -12.10
N TYR A 323 -8.67 16.01 -12.09
CA TYR A 323 -8.77 15.16 -13.26
C TYR A 323 -9.85 14.08 -13.07
N ALA A 324 -10.60 13.82 -14.14
CA ALA A 324 -11.65 12.81 -14.19
C ALA A 324 -11.04 11.41 -14.34
N THR A 325 -10.75 10.76 -13.21
CA THR A 325 -10.18 9.39 -13.15
C THR A 325 -11.24 8.30 -13.05
N GLY A 326 -12.47 8.67 -12.69
CA GLY A 326 -13.58 7.74 -12.41
C GLY A 326 -13.45 7.00 -11.08
N ASP A 327 -12.40 7.24 -10.30
CA ASP A 327 -12.22 6.73 -8.93
C ASP A 327 -12.31 7.85 -7.89
N GLN A 328 -12.05 7.48 -6.63
CA GLN A 328 -12.10 8.38 -5.48
C GLN A 328 -10.74 9.04 -5.17
N SER A 329 -9.71 8.90 -6.01
CA SER A 329 -8.42 9.55 -5.77
C SER A 329 -8.54 11.08 -5.72
N ARG A 330 -7.83 11.70 -4.78
CA ARG A 330 -7.90 13.14 -4.44
C ARG A 330 -6.50 13.70 -4.19
N ASN A 331 -6.29 14.93 -4.64
CA ASN A 331 -5.12 15.73 -4.28
C ASN A 331 -5.29 16.26 -2.86
N ASN A 332 -4.40 15.84 -1.97
CA ASN A 332 -4.39 16.15 -0.57
C ASN A 332 -3.02 16.75 -0.18
N TRP A 333 -3.00 18.04 0.18
CA TRP A 333 -1.77 18.80 0.33
C TRP A 333 -0.92 18.36 1.53
N TRP A 334 -1.53 17.98 2.66
CA TRP A 334 -0.79 17.59 3.86
C TRP A 334 -0.24 16.17 3.71
N VAL A 335 -0.98 15.27 3.04
CA VAL A 335 -0.42 13.99 2.58
C VAL A 335 0.71 14.23 1.59
N GLY A 336 0.55 15.19 0.67
CA GLY A 336 1.58 15.56 -0.30
C GLY A 336 2.87 16.00 0.38
N PHE A 337 2.78 16.78 1.46
CA PHE A 337 3.94 17.19 2.24
C PHE A 337 4.58 16.03 3.01
N LEU A 338 3.80 15.26 3.78
CA LEU A 338 4.31 14.18 4.63
C LEU A 338 4.83 12.99 3.82
N ALA A 339 4.15 12.65 2.73
CA ALA A 339 4.47 11.52 1.86
C ALA A 339 5.33 11.93 0.65
N PHE A 340 6.19 12.95 0.77
CA PHE A 340 7.18 13.31 -0.25
C PHE A 340 6.63 13.61 -1.67
N GLY A 341 5.35 13.96 -1.79
CA GLY A 341 4.64 14.23 -3.05
C GLY A 341 3.54 13.22 -3.40
N GLU A 342 3.41 12.12 -2.67
CA GLU A 342 2.43 11.05 -3.01
C GLU A 342 0.97 11.43 -2.74
N GLY A 343 0.72 12.51 -1.99
CA GLY A 343 -0.63 13.03 -1.76
C GLY A 343 -1.24 13.78 -2.94
N TRP A 344 -0.49 14.03 -4.03
CA TRP A 344 -1.08 14.51 -5.29
C TRP A 344 -1.72 13.34 -6.05
N HIS A 345 -2.64 12.66 -5.37
CA HIS A 345 -3.04 11.31 -5.70
C HIS A 345 -4.01 11.26 -6.88
N ASN A 346 -4.88 12.26 -7.03
CA ASN A 346 -5.73 12.37 -8.21
C ASN A 346 -4.90 12.62 -9.49
N ASN A 347 -3.83 13.41 -9.40
CA ASN A 347 -2.90 13.58 -10.51
C ASN A 347 -2.20 12.27 -10.87
N HIS A 348 -1.79 11.53 -9.86
CA HIS A 348 -1.13 10.24 -10.01
C HIS A 348 -2.05 9.23 -10.72
N HIS A 349 -3.28 9.04 -10.23
CA HIS A 349 -4.26 8.15 -10.87
C HIS A 349 -4.64 8.59 -12.29
N ALA A 350 -4.64 9.91 -12.59
CA ALA A 350 -4.86 10.39 -13.95
C ALA A 350 -3.69 10.08 -14.90
N PHE A 351 -2.46 10.06 -14.38
CA PHE A 351 -1.23 9.90 -15.17
C PHE A 351 -0.25 8.96 -14.47
N GLU A 352 -0.66 7.72 -14.24
CA GLU A 352 0.07 6.74 -13.42
C GLU A 352 1.53 6.54 -13.87
N TYR A 353 1.79 6.70 -15.16
CA TYR A 353 3.14 6.58 -15.75
C TYR A 353 4.06 7.78 -15.47
N SER A 354 3.54 8.87 -14.91
CA SER A 354 4.28 10.12 -14.70
C SER A 354 5.33 9.94 -13.61
N ALA A 355 6.50 10.54 -13.79
CA ALA A 355 7.51 10.64 -12.73
C ALA A 355 7.22 11.79 -11.75
N ARG A 356 6.30 12.69 -12.10
CA ARG A 356 5.92 13.88 -11.33
C ARG A 356 4.44 13.80 -10.97
N HIS A 357 4.12 13.77 -9.68
CA HIS A 357 2.73 13.76 -9.21
C HIS A 357 2.24 15.19 -8.94
N GLY A 358 3.10 16.08 -8.46
CA GLY A 358 2.74 17.49 -8.25
C GLY A 358 2.68 18.29 -9.54
N LEU A 359 1.55 18.23 -10.28
CA LEU A 359 1.39 18.87 -11.60
C LEU A 359 1.00 20.36 -11.52
N GLY A 360 0.42 20.80 -10.40
CA GLY A 360 0.05 22.19 -10.13
C GLY A 360 1.21 23.03 -9.61
N LYS A 361 1.09 24.36 -9.70
CA LYS A 361 2.14 25.32 -9.31
C LYS A 361 2.53 25.25 -7.82
N ARG A 362 1.55 24.96 -6.95
CA ARG A 362 1.73 24.88 -5.49
C ARG A 362 1.84 23.44 -4.98
N GLN A 363 1.95 22.48 -5.89
CA GLN A 363 1.98 21.07 -5.56
C GLN A 363 3.42 20.60 -5.39
N PHE A 364 3.95 20.76 -4.17
CA PHE A 364 5.33 20.42 -3.85
C PHE A 364 5.54 18.89 -3.84
N ASP A 365 6.57 18.43 -4.55
CA ASP A 365 6.82 17.01 -4.79
C ASP A 365 8.33 16.75 -4.62
N ILE A 366 8.72 16.31 -3.42
CA ILE A 366 10.13 16.12 -3.04
C ILE A 366 10.74 15.01 -3.88
N THR A 367 10.00 13.92 -4.10
CA THR A 367 10.46 12.80 -4.93
C THR A 367 10.69 13.23 -6.37
N TRP A 368 9.84 14.10 -6.93
CA TRP A 368 10.10 14.69 -8.24
C TRP A 368 11.36 15.57 -8.26
N ILE A 369 11.62 16.37 -7.23
CA ILE A 369 12.83 17.19 -7.14
C ILE A 369 14.08 16.30 -7.20
N LEU A 370 14.08 15.17 -6.49
CA LEU A 370 15.15 14.18 -6.56
C LEU A 370 15.30 13.61 -7.99
N ILE A 371 14.21 13.14 -8.60
CA ILE A 371 14.23 12.56 -9.96
C ILE A 371 14.72 13.60 -10.98
N ALA A 372 14.24 14.84 -10.90
CA ALA A 372 14.63 15.92 -11.79
C ALA A 372 16.12 16.28 -11.63
N THR A 373 16.65 16.23 -10.41
CA THR A 373 18.08 16.42 -10.14
C THR A 373 18.90 15.30 -10.75
N LEU A 374 18.51 14.03 -10.53
CA LEU A 374 19.18 12.87 -11.14
C LEU A 374 19.10 12.89 -12.67
N LYS A 375 17.99 13.39 -13.24
CA LYS A 375 17.86 13.59 -14.70
C LYS A 375 18.88 14.61 -15.21
N ARG A 376 19.05 15.74 -14.52
CA ARG A 376 20.05 16.77 -14.88
C ARG A 376 21.49 16.24 -14.78
N LEU A 377 21.75 15.34 -13.84
CA LEU A 377 23.04 14.66 -13.68
C LEU A 377 23.25 13.49 -14.67
N GLY A 378 22.28 13.19 -15.55
CA GLY A 378 22.35 12.07 -16.50
C GLY A 378 22.13 10.69 -15.87
N LEU A 379 21.78 10.61 -14.59
CA LEU A 379 21.55 9.36 -13.86
C LEU A 379 20.11 8.84 -14.01
N ALA A 380 19.14 9.72 -14.27
CA ALA A 380 17.77 9.32 -14.58
C ALA A 380 17.44 9.57 -16.06
N THR A 381 17.06 8.51 -16.77
CA THR A 381 16.73 8.51 -18.20
C THR A 381 15.29 8.04 -18.42
N ASN A 382 14.75 8.25 -19.62
CA ASN A 382 13.38 7.88 -19.98
C ASN A 382 12.32 8.39 -18.99
N VAL A 383 12.53 9.60 -18.46
CA VAL A 383 11.64 10.24 -17.49
C VAL A 383 10.35 10.64 -18.19
N LYS A 384 9.24 10.01 -17.81
CA LYS A 384 7.91 10.23 -18.40
C LYS A 384 7.16 11.34 -17.67
N LEU A 385 6.44 12.15 -18.43
CA LEU A 385 5.57 13.23 -17.94
C LEU A 385 4.32 13.30 -18.83
N PRO A 386 3.16 13.73 -18.30
CA PRO A 386 1.97 13.91 -19.10
C PRO A 386 2.09 15.11 -20.03
N THR A 387 1.55 15.00 -21.24
CA THR A 387 1.48 16.12 -22.19
C THR A 387 0.39 17.12 -21.76
N GLU A 388 0.49 18.37 -22.23
CA GLU A 388 -0.59 19.36 -21.99
C GLU A 388 -1.92 18.90 -22.60
N ALA A 389 -1.89 18.22 -23.74
CA ALA A 389 -3.09 17.65 -24.36
C ALA A 389 -3.74 16.58 -23.47
N ALA A 390 -2.94 15.66 -22.89
CA ALA A 390 -3.43 14.64 -21.97
C ALA A 390 -4.03 15.27 -20.71
N LYS A 391 -3.39 16.30 -20.15
CA LYS A 391 -3.90 17.06 -19.01
C LYS A 391 -5.23 17.76 -19.32
N ARG A 392 -5.31 18.46 -20.45
CA ARG A 392 -6.56 19.15 -20.87
C ARG A 392 -7.71 18.17 -21.13
N ARG A 393 -7.41 16.97 -21.64
CA ARG A 393 -8.41 15.93 -21.90
C ARG A 393 -9.08 15.43 -20.62
N LEU A 394 -8.31 15.23 -19.56
CA LEU A 394 -8.82 14.71 -18.29
C LEU A 394 -9.23 15.80 -17.29
N ALA A 395 -8.89 17.06 -17.53
CA ALA A 395 -9.18 18.15 -16.60
C ALA A 395 -10.69 18.25 -16.33
N ILE A 396 -11.06 18.26 -15.05
CA ILE A 396 -12.42 18.60 -14.62
C ILE A 396 -12.58 20.10 -14.83
N ARG A 397 -13.45 20.47 -15.77
CA ARG A 397 -13.82 21.87 -15.98
C ARG A 397 -14.73 22.28 -14.83
N GLU A 398 -14.32 23.29 -14.06
CA GLU A 398 -15.22 23.97 -13.14
C GLU A 398 -16.31 24.62 -14.02
N THR A 399 -17.54 24.09 -13.94
CA THR A 399 -18.74 24.65 -14.59
C THR A 399 -19.24 25.87 -13.86
#